data_AF-A0A397F1D1-F1
#
_entry.id   AF-A0A397F1D1-F1
#
_cell.length_a   1.000
_cell.length_b   1.000
_cell.length_c   1.000
_cell.angle_alpha   90.00
_cell.angle_beta   90.00
_cell.angle_gamma   90.00
#
_symmetry.space_group_name_H-M   'P 1'
#
loop_
_entity.id
_entity.type
_entity.pdbx_description
1 polymer ?
#
loop_
_entity_poly.entity_id
_entity_poly.type
_entity_poly.pdbx_seq_one_letter_code
_entity_poly.pdbx_strand_id
1 'polypeptide(L)'
;GPSAANLRDMNPFFFELGKAVLPLLTNEADAQEIEDILRVAFGGERYKQILDQSMNSYDEDTTEFTRKLTEFEKDLYAAGVNDAQDFLRWRERKNDIIESAKVTQIKKRKRKHI
;
A
#
# COMPACT_ATOMS: atom_id res chain seq x y z
N GLY A 1 -9.83 18.97 -6.77
CA GLY A 1 -9.58 18.66 -5.36
C GLY A 1 -8.25 17.92 -5.22
N PRO A 2 -7.75 17.66 -4.00
CA PRO A 2 -6.48 16.96 -3.75
C PRO A 2 -6.39 15.58 -4.41
N SER A 3 -7.54 14.95 -4.64
CA SER A 3 -7.71 13.66 -5.33
C SER A 3 -7.45 13.70 -6.84
N ALA A 4 -7.44 14.87 -7.47
CA ALA A 4 -7.16 15.00 -8.91
C ALA A 4 -5.66 15.02 -9.22
N ALA A 5 -4.80 15.22 -8.20
CA ALA A 5 -3.36 15.25 -8.37
C ALA A 5 -2.77 13.83 -8.39
N ASN A 6 -2.03 13.50 -9.46
CA ASN A 6 -1.26 12.27 -9.52
C ASN A 6 0.05 12.43 -8.73
N LEU A 7 0.01 12.08 -7.45
CA LEU A 7 1.17 12.20 -6.56
C LEU A 7 2.33 11.31 -7.01
N ARG A 8 2.04 10.19 -7.67
CA ARG A 8 3.07 9.27 -8.15
C ARG A 8 3.96 9.91 -9.23
N ASP A 9 3.37 10.69 -10.14
CA ASP A 9 4.10 11.39 -11.20
C ASP A 9 5.01 12.48 -10.64
N MET A 10 4.62 13.08 -9.51
CA MET A 10 5.44 14.06 -8.80
C MET A 10 6.56 13.38 -8.02
N ASN A 11 6.21 12.41 -7.16
CA ASN A 11 7.16 11.62 -6.40
C ASN A 11 6.51 10.30 -5.93
N PRO A 12 7.04 9.13 -6.32
CA PRO A 12 6.57 7.83 -5.83
C PRO A 12 6.57 7.69 -4.31
N PHE A 13 7.43 8.44 -3.61
CA PHE A 13 7.62 8.42 -2.15
C PHE A 13 7.13 9.71 -1.48
N PHE A 14 6.11 10.38 -2.04
CA PHE A 14 5.60 11.67 -1.56
C PHE A 14 5.37 11.73 -0.04
N PHE A 15 4.68 10.73 0.53
CA PHE A 15 4.36 10.71 1.96
C PHE A 15 5.56 10.40 2.86
N GLU A 16 6.46 9.52 2.42
CA GLU A 16 7.66 9.16 3.17
C GLU A 16 8.64 10.33 3.22
N LEU A 17 8.82 11.02 2.09
CA LEU A 17 9.63 12.21 2.00
C LEU A 17 9.09 13.30 2.91
N GLY A 18 7.78 13.58 2.86
CA GLY A 18 7.16 14.57 3.74
C GLY A 18 7.43 14.29 5.21
N LYS A 19 7.24 13.03 5.65
CA LYS A 19 7.54 12.60 7.03
C LYS A 19 9.01 12.72 7.40
N ALA A 20 9.92 12.45 6.46
CA ALA A 20 11.36 12.56 6.69
C ALA A 20 11.85 14.02 6.77
N VAL A 21 11.14 14.95 6.10
CA VAL A 21 11.48 16.38 6.09
C VAL A 21 10.96 17.10 7.33
N LEU A 22 9.79 16.73 7.87
CA LEU A 22 9.22 17.34 9.08
C LEU A 22 10.21 17.54 10.25
N PRO A 23 11.01 16.54 10.68
CA PRO A 23 11.95 16.72 11.79
C PRO A 23 13.17 17.61 11.45
N LEU A 24 13.39 17.93 10.18
CA LEU A 24 14.49 18.78 9.72
C LEU A 24 14.11 20.26 9.68
N LEU A 25 12.81 20.58 9.80
CA LEU A 25 12.31 21.94 9.76
C LEU A 25 12.51 22.60 11.13
N THR A 26 13.24 23.72 11.13
CA THR A 26 13.43 24.56 12.32
C THR A 26 12.29 25.56 12.53
N ASN A 27 11.47 25.78 11.50
CA ASN A 27 10.32 26.67 11.53
C ASN A 27 9.04 25.85 11.75
N GLU A 28 8.37 26.09 12.88
CA GLU A 28 7.14 25.38 13.25
C GLU A 28 5.97 25.68 12.31
N ALA A 29 5.91 26.89 11.73
CA ALA A 29 4.85 27.25 10.80
C ALA A 29 4.92 26.42 9.51
N ASP A 30 6.12 26.30 8.92
CA ASP A 30 6.33 25.52 7.71
C ASP A 30 6.10 24.02 7.95
N ALA A 31 6.46 23.53 9.14
CA ALA A 31 6.21 22.16 9.55
C ALA A 31 4.70 21.86 9.64
N GLN A 32 3.92 22.77 10.25
CA GLN A 32 2.48 22.63 10.36
C GLN A 32 1.79 22.66 8.98
N GLU A 33 2.22 23.55 8.08
CA GLU A 33 1.70 23.60 6.72
C GLU A 33 1.95 22.30 5.96
N ILE A 34 3.16 21.73 6.05
CA ILE A 34 3.49 20.45 5.42
C ILE A 34 2.67 19.31 6.03
N GLU A 35 2.49 19.29 7.34
CA GLU A 35 1.65 18.29 8.01
C GLU A 35 0.19 18.35 7.52
N ASP A 36 -0.36 19.55 7.41
CA ASP A 36 -1.72 19.78 6.91
C ASP A 36 -1.86 19.34 5.45
N ILE A 37 -0.86 19.66 4.61
CA ILE A 37 -0.82 19.21 3.21
C ILE A 37 -0.80 17.68 3.13
N LEU A 38 0.07 17.01 3.91
CA LEU A 38 0.14 15.54 3.92
C LEU A 38 -1.19 14.92 4.37
N ARG A 39 -1.82 15.50 5.39
CA ARG A 39 -3.10 15.05 5.93
C ARG A 39 -4.24 15.21 4.93
N VAL A 40 -4.32 16.35 4.25
CA VAL A 40 -5.34 16.64 3.23
C VAL A 40 -5.10 15.85 1.95
N ALA A 41 -3.84 15.62 1.56
CA ALA A 41 -3.48 14.86 0.37
C ALA A 41 -3.84 13.38 0.48
N PHE A 42 -3.69 12.79 1.66
CA PHE A 42 -4.06 11.39 1.93
C PHE A 42 -5.54 11.23 2.31
N GLY A 43 -6.08 12.20 3.06
CA GLY A 43 -7.43 12.15 3.61
C GLY A 43 -8.55 12.21 2.57
N GLY A 44 -9.76 11.90 3.03
CA GLY A 44 -10.99 12.04 2.25
C GLY A 44 -11.14 10.97 1.17
N GLU A 45 -11.20 11.42 -0.09
CA GLU A 45 -11.57 10.59 -1.23
C GLU A 45 -10.49 9.56 -1.59
N ARG A 46 -9.21 9.92 -1.45
CA ARG A 46 -8.08 9.05 -1.82
C ARG A 46 -8.02 7.80 -0.95
N TYR A 47 -8.08 7.98 0.38
CA TYR A 47 -8.18 6.87 1.32
C TYR A 47 -9.42 6.01 1.06
N LYS A 48 -10.59 6.64 0.83
CA LYS A 48 -11.83 5.90 0.55
C LYS A 48 -11.72 5.06 -0.72
N GLN A 49 -11.14 5.61 -1.80
CA GLN A 49 -10.94 4.88 -3.05
C GLN A 49 -9.98 3.69 -2.89
N ILE A 50 -8.85 3.87 -2.18
CA ILE A 50 -7.90 2.77 -1.91
C ILE A 50 -8.58 1.66 -1.10
N LEU A 51 -9.34 2.00 -0.08
CA LEU A 51 -10.05 1.03 0.75
C LEU A 51 -11.12 0.29 -0.06
N ASP A 52 -11.94 1.02 -0.82
CA ASP A 52 -13.01 0.45 -1.63
C ASP A 52 -12.45 -0.51 -2.70
N GLN A 53 -11.41 -0.09 -3.42
CA GLN A 53 -10.76 -0.89 -4.45
C GLN A 53 -9.97 -2.08 -3.89
N SER A 54 -9.40 -1.97 -2.68
CA SER A 54 -8.67 -3.10 -2.09
C SER A 54 -9.61 -4.21 -1.60
N MET A 55 -10.81 -3.86 -1.14
CA MET A 55 -11.77 -4.84 -0.60
C MET A 55 -12.76 -5.38 -1.64
N ASN A 56 -13.10 -4.61 -2.68
CA ASN A 56 -14.19 -4.96 -3.61
C ASN A 56 -13.73 -5.45 -5.00
N SER A 57 -12.48 -5.22 -5.39
CA SER A 57 -11.99 -5.48 -6.76
C SER A 57 -11.36 -6.87 -6.95
N TYR A 58 -11.86 -7.89 -6.26
CA TYR A 58 -11.26 -9.24 -6.25
C TYR A 58 -11.13 -9.87 -7.67
N ASP A 59 -12.07 -9.59 -8.56
CA ASP A 59 -12.09 -10.08 -9.96
C ASP A 59 -11.85 -8.96 -10.99
N GLU A 60 -11.50 -7.74 -10.57
CA GLU A 60 -11.30 -6.61 -11.48
C GLU A 60 -9.81 -6.36 -11.79
N ASP A 61 -9.52 -5.87 -13.00
CA ASP A 61 -8.17 -5.42 -13.36
C ASP A 61 -7.85 -4.07 -12.69
N THR A 62 -7.14 -4.13 -11.57
CA THR A 62 -6.76 -2.95 -10.78
C THR A 62 -5.42 -2.34 -11.25
N THR A 63 -4.86 -2.79 -12.38
CA THR A 63 -3.56 -2.33 -12.88
C THR A 63 -3.53 -0.83 -13.17
N GLU A 64 -4.60 -0.26 -13.72
CA GLU A 64 -4.71 1.19 -13.96
C GLU A 64 -4.75 2.00 -12.66
N PHE A 65 -5.45 1.48 -11.65
CA PHE A 65 -5.58 2.13 -10.35
C PHE A 65 -4.26 2.10 -9.59
N THR A 66 -3.66 0.91 -9.44
CA THR A 66 -2.39 0.71 -8.74
C THR A 66 -1.22 1.47 -9.38
N ARG A 67 -1.30 1.77 -10.69
CA ARG A 67 -0.32 2.62 -11.38
C ARG A 67 -0.35 4.09 -10.95
N LYS A 68 -1.42 4.59 -10.32
CA LYS A 68 -1.51 5.99 -9.86
C LYS A 68 -1.16 6.15 -8.39
N LEU A 69 -0.92 5.03 -7.69
CA LEU A 69 -0.61 4.99 -6.27
C LEU A 69 0.89 5.21 -6.01
N THR A 70 1.19 5.97 -4.96
CA THR A 70 2.52 6.06 -4.33
C THR A 70 2.91 4.73 -3.68
N GLU A 71 4.19 4.53 -3.34
CA GLU A 71 4.64 3.26 -2.73
C GLU A 71 3.95 2.99 -1.40
N PHE A 72 3.81 4.01 -0.54
CA PHE A 72 3.02 3.90 0.69
C PHE A 72 1.57 3.45 0.46
N GLU A 73 0.91 3.99 -0.56
CA GLU A 73 -0.47 3.64 -0.89
C GLU A 73 -0.59 2.23 -1.48
N LYS A 74 0.43 1.76 -2.21
CA LYS A 74 0.50 0.39 -2.72
C LYS A 74 0.65 -0.61 -1.59
N ASP A 75 1.49 -0.32 -0.60
CA ASP A 75 1.65 -1.17 0.58
C ASP A 75 0.33 -1.28 1.35
N LEU A 76 -0.37 -0.15 1.52
CA LEU A 76 -1.69 -0.12 2.15
C LEU A 76 -2.73 -0.88 1.34
N TYR A 77 -2.74 -0.71 0.02
CA TYR A 77 -3.62 -1.44 -0.90
C TYR A 77 -3.37 -2.95 -0.82
N ALA A 78 -2.12 -3.38 -0.84
CA ALA A 78 -1.74 -4.79 -0.75
C ALA A 78 -2.16 -5.42 0.59
N ALA A 79 -2.03 -4.68 1.69
CA ALA A 79 -2.53 -5.12 2.99
C ALA A 79 -4.05 -5.31 2.99
N GLY A 80 -4.80 -4.37 2.40
CA GLY A 80 -6.26 -4.46 2.26
C GLY A 80 -6.70 -5.64 1.38
N VAL A 81 -6.03 -5.86 0.24
CA VAL A 81 -6.30 -7.00 -0.63
C VAL A 81 -6.04 -8.31 0.09
N ASN A 82 -4.93 -8.42 0.83
CA ASN A 82 -4.61 -9.64 1.58
C ASN A 82 -5.67 -9.95 2.65
N ASP A 83 -6.12 -8.94 3.40
CA ASP A 83 -7.16 -9.10 4.42
C ASP A 83 -8.50 -9.51 3.80
N ALA A 84 -8.89 -8.88 2.68
CA ALA A 84 -10.10 -9.26 1.95
C ALA A 84 -10.03 -10.70 1.41
N GLN A 85 -8.86 -11.12 0.89
CA GLN A 85 -8.64 -12.49 0.44
C GLN A 85 -8.70 -13.50 1.59
N ASP A 86 -8.08 -13.19 2.72
CA ASP A 86 -8.11 -14.04 3.91
C ASP A 86 -9.54 -14.17 4.46
N PHE A 87 -10.32 -13.08 4.45
CA PHE A 87 -11.73 -13.11 4.80
C PHE A 87 -12.55 -14.01 3.85
N LEU A 88 -12.31 -13.94 2.55
CA LEU A 88 -12.97 -14.82 1.57
C LEU A 88 -12.59 -16.29 1.77
N ARG A 89 -11.30 -16.60 2.00
CA ARG A 89 -10.83 -17.96 2.31
C ARG A 89 -11.48 -18.52 3.57
N TRP A 90 -11.58 -17.69 4.61
CA TRP A 90 -12.29 -18.02 5.85
C TRP A 90 -13.77 -18.30 5.60
N ARG A 91 -14.45 -17.41 4.86
CA ARG A 91 -15.88 -17.55 4.53
C ARG A 91 -16.17 -18.83 3.73
N GLU A 92 -15.28 -19.21 2.83
CA GLU A 92 -15.38 -20.43 2.01
C GLU A 92 -14.93 -21.70 2.74
N ARG A 93 -14.51 -21.61 4.01
CA ARG A 93 -13.93 -22.71 4.80
C ARG A 93 -12.69 -23.36 4.15
N LYS A 94 -11.99 -22.62 3.28
CA LYS A 94 -10.73 -23.07 2.66
C LYS A 94 -9.52 -22.91 3.59
N ASN A 95 -9.71 -22.39 4.81
CA ASN A 95 -8.67 -22.29 5.83
C ASN A 95 -8.15 -23.63 6.35
N ASP A 96 -8.82 -24.75 6.04
CA ASP A 96 -8.35 -26.09 6.42
C ASP A 96 -7.18 -26.58 5.55
N ILE A 97 -6.88 -25.90 4.44
CA ILE A 97 -5.76 -26.22 3.56
C ILE A 97 -4.51 -25.51 4.08
N ILE A 98 -3.68 -26.22 4.83
CA ILE A 98 -2.36 -25.73 5.27
C ILE A 98 -1.44 -25.68 4.04
N GLU A 99 -1.39 -24.52 3.36
CA GLU A 99 -0.38 -24.27 2.33
C GLU A 99 1.01 -24.13 2.97
N SER A 100 2.00 -24.78 2.35
CA SER A 100 3.38 -24.70 2.81
C SER A 100 3.90 -23.26 2.67
N ALA A 101 4.42 -22.68 3.76
CA ALA A 101 4.96 -21.32 3.74
C ALA A 101 5.97 -21.12 2.60
N LYS A 102 6.02 -19.92 2.00
CA LYS A 102 6.91 -19.59 0.86
C LYS A 102 8.38 -19.99 1.09
N VAL A 103 8.83 -20.00 2.35
CA VAL A 103 10.16 -20.43 2.80
C VAL A 103 10.46 -21.89 2.46
N THR A 104 9.48 -22.80 2.47
CA THR A 104 9.69 -24.22 2.15
C THR A 104 9.79 -24.49 0.64
N GLN A 105 9.37 -23.55 -0.21
CA GLN A 105 9.46 -23.67 -1.67
C GLN A 105 10.83 -23.26 -2.23
N ILE A 106 11.69 -22.63 -1.41
CA ILE A 106 13.07 -22.33 -1.79
C ILE A 106 13.84 -23.66 -1.78
N LYS A 107 13.91 -24.33 -2.94
CA LYS A 107 14.69 -25.55 -3.13
C LYS A 107 16.11 -25.31 -2.62
N LYS A 108 16.49 -25.99 -1.52
CA LYS A 108 17.87 -26.01 -1.02
C LYS A 108 18.78 -26.43 -2.17
N ARG A 109 19.53 -25.48 -2.74
CA ARG A 109 20.59 -25.75 -3.72
C ARG A 109 21.61 -26.66 -3.02
N LYS A 110 21.54 -27.97 -3.28
CA LYS A 110 22.57 -28.92 -2.80
C LYS A 110 23.89 -28.49 -3.44
N ARG A 111 24.79 -27.87 -2.65
CA ARG A 111 26.19 -27.75 -3.03
C ARG A 111 26.74 -29.17 -3.10
N LYS A 112 26.98 -29.67 -4.31
CA LYS A 112 27.82 -30.85 -4.51
C LYS A 112 29.19 -30.49 -3.95
N HIS A 113 29.56 -31.08 -2.81
CA HIS A 113 30.94 -31.07 -2.37
C HIS A 113 31.76 -31.91 -3.36
N ILE A 114 32.88 -31.33 -3.78
CA ILE A 114 33.91 -31.89 -4.64
C ILE A 114 34.61 -33.02 -3.90
#